data_AF-M5RIY7-F1
#
_entry.id   AF-M5RIY7-F1
#
_cell.length_a   1.000
_cell.length_b   1.000
_cell.length_c   1.000
_cell.angle_alpha   90.00
_cell.angle_beta   90.00
_cell.angle_gamma   90.00
#
_symmetry.space_group_name_H-M   'P 1'
#
loop_
_entity.id
_entity.type
_entity.pdbx_description
1 polymer ?
#
loop_
_entity_poly.entity_id
_entity_poly.type
_entity_poly.pdbx_seq_one_letter_code
_entity_poly.pdbx_strand_id
1 'polypeptide(L)'
;MLGVLVEKAKTTPDNYPLTMSGLISGSNQKSNRSPQLQLDEDDVLTAIEELKRVGAAREVQGSGRATKYRHAAYEWFDVDSPGAAVMTELLLRGPQTLGEIRTRASRMYALEDLKATQDVVDSLIAKDLIEPLSPPGRGQTFAHKLYPPEERQYLEARLEKQAASSEASSSPSPAKSSNTAVDALIARLESVNERIDQLEKRIEELES
;
A
#
# COMPACT_ATOMS: atom_id res chain seq x y z
N MET A 1 -13.08 -5.63 -0.85
CA MET A 1 -14.56 -5.69 -0.70
C MET A 1 -15.09 -4.92 0.51
N LEU A 2 -14.80 -5.32 1.76
CA LEU A 2 -15.31 -4.63 2.96
C LEU A 2 -15.01 -3.12 2.97
N GLY A 3 -13.77 -2.74 2.65
CA GLY A 3 -13.39 -1.33 2.55
C GLY A 3 -14.19 -0.54 1.50
N VAL A 4 -14.64 -1.18 0.41
CA VAL A 4 -15.50 -0.52 -0.60
C VAL A 4 -16.86 -0.18 -0.01
N LEU A 5 -17.48 -1.12 0.71
CA LEU A 5 -18.76 -0.88 1.38
C LEU A 5 -18.66 0.27 2.39
N VAL A 6 -17.61 0.31 3.21
CA VAL A 6 -17.40 1.38 4.20
C VAL A 6 -17.12 2.72 3.52
N GLU A 7 -16.25 2.74 2.50
CA GLU A 7 -15.94 3.96 1.75
C GLU A 7 -17.21 4.55 1.12
N LYS A 8 -18.04 3.75 0.46
CA LYS A 8 -19.25 4.24 -0.20
C LYS A 8 -20.35 4.63 0.79
N ALA A 9 -20.45 3.97 1.94
CA ALA A 9 -21.35 4.41 3.01
C ALA A 9 -21.05 5.84 3.49
N LYS A 10 -19.75 6.22 3.52
CA LYS A 10 -19.31 7.53 4.00
C LYS A 10 -19.24 8.61 2.92
N THR A 11 -18.77 8.24 1.73
CA THR A 11 -18.49 9.22 0.67
C THR A 11 -19.66 9.38 -0.31
N THR A 12 -20.54 8.39 -0.42
CA THR A 12 -21.67 8.40 -1.37
C THR A 12 -22.92 7.76 -0.72
N PRO A 13 -23.46 8.34 0.36
CA PRO A 13 -24.56 7.75 1.12
C PRO A 13 -25.84 7.55 0.29
N ASP A 14 -26.09 8.41 -0.70
CA ASP A 14 -27.28 8.31 -1.58
C ASP A 14 -27.33 7.01 -2.39
N ASN A 15 -26.17 6.42 -2.68
CA ASN A 15 -26.04 5.17 -3.43
C ASN A 15 -25.94 3.94 -2.51
N TYR A 16 -25.97 4.14 -1.19
CA TYR A 16 -25.80 3.07 -0.21
C TYR A 16 -27.16 2.65 0.37
N PRO A 17 -27.43 1.35 0.62
CA PRO A 17 -26.56 0.18 0.44
C PRO A 17 -26.33 -0.19 -1.03
N LEU A 18 -25.17 -0.83 -1.31
CA LEU A 18 -24.70 -1.07 -2.68
C LEU A 18 -25.35 -2.32 -3.30
N THR A 19 -25.64 -2.26 -4.61
CA THR A 19 -25.96 -3.44 -5.42
C THR A 19 -24.68 -4.17 -5.87
N MET A 20 -24.82 -5.34 -6.52
CA MET A 20 -23.68 -6.06 -7.10
C MET A 20 -22.86 -5.20 -8.06
N SER A 21 -23.53 -4.50 -8.98
CA SER A 21 -22.86 -3.56 -9.90
C SER A 21 -22.11 -2.43 -9.17
N GLY A 22 -22.66 -1.93 -8.06
CA GLY A 22 -21.99 -0.93 -7.22
C GLY A 22 -20.72 -1.48 -6.54
N LEU A 23 -20.74 -2.74 -6.12
CA LEU A 23 -19.56 -3.41 -5.55
C LEU A 23 -18.46 -3.64 -6.58
N ILE A 24 -18.80 -4.11 -7.78
CA ILE A 24 -17.85 -4.30 -8.89
C ILE A 24 -17.21 -2.97 -9.27
N SER A 25 -18.04 -1.96 -9.57
CA SER A 25 -17.58 -0.62 -9.94
C SER A 25 -16.72 0.02 -8.85
N GLY A 26 -17.11 -0.15 -7.58
CA GLY A 26 -16.35 0.33 -6.44
C GLY A 26 -15.02 -0.39 -6.24
N SER A 27 -14.94 -1.69 -6.50
CA SER A 27 -13.71 -2.48 -6.34
C SER A 27 -12.69 -2.17 -7.45
N ASN A 28 -13.16 -1.95 -8.68
CA ASN A 28 -12.33 -1.74 -9.86
C ASN A 28 -12.02 -0.25 -10.14
N GLN A 29 -12.16 0.64 -9.16
CA GLN A 29 -11.86 2.07 -9.33
C GLN A 29 -10.37 2.31 -9.60
N LYS A 30 -10.07 3.20 -10.55
CA LYS A 30 -8.68 3.59 -10.89
C LYS A 30 -8.00 4.42 -9.80
N SER A 31 -8.79 5.12 -9.00
CA SER A 31 -8.33 5.94 -7.88
C SER A 31 -8.70 5.28 -6.55
N ASN A 32 -7.98 5.64 -5.49
CA ASN A 32 -8.22 5.10 -4.15
C ASN A 32 -8.07 3.58 -4.00
N ARG A 33 -7.36 2.93 -4.93
CA ARG A 33 -7.06 1.50 -4.90
C ARG A 33 -5.58 1.26 -5.11
N SER A 34 -4.99 0.40 -4.29
CA SER A 34 -3.64 -0.11 -4.50
C SER A 34 -3.55 -1.53 -3.90
N PRO A 35 -3.39 -2.58 -4.74
CA PRO A 35 -3.31 -2.56 -6.20
C PRO A 35 -4.64 -2.19 -6.88
N GLN A 36 -4.58 -1.86 -8.17
CA GLN A 36 -5.80 -1.78 -8.99
C GLN A 36 -6.26 -3.20 -9.32
N LEU A 37 -7.55 -3.46 -9.10
CA LEU A 37 -8.17 -4.76 -9.35
C LEU A 37 -9.05 -4.71 -10.60
N GLN A 38 -9.31 -5.90 -11.16
CA GLN A 38 -10.27 -6.14 -12.23
C GLN A 38 -11.10 -7.36 -11.87
N LEU A 39 -11.96 -7.19 -10.86
CA LEU A 39 -12.86 -8.25 -10.39
C LEU A 39 -14.06 -8.37 -11.30
N ASP A 40 -14.47 -9.61 -11.60
CA ASP A 40 -15.74 -9.88 -12.25
C ASP A 40 -16.89 -10.06 -11.25
N GLU A 41 -18.06 -10.48 -11.72
CA GLU A 41 -19.22 -10.67 -10.87
C GLU A 41 -19.07 -11.88 -9.93
N ASP A 42 -18.43 -12.95 -10.38
CA ASP A 42 -18.24 -14.19 -9.60
C ASP A 42 -17.24 -13.97 -8.46
N ASP A 43 -16.16 -13.22 -8.72
CA ASP A 43 -15.19 -12.78 -7.71
C ASP A 43 -15.88 -12.00 -6.59
N VAL A 44 -16.70 -11.01 -6.96
CA VAL A 44 -17.39 -10.13 -6.03
C VAL A 44 -18.48 -10.89 -5.26
N LEU A 45 -19.21 -11.79 -5.93
CA LEU A 45 -20.22 -12.64 -5.31
C LEU A 45 -19.61 -13.56 -4.25
N THR A 46 -18.49 -14.22 -4.60
CA THR A 46 -17.76 -15.08 -3.66
C THR A 46 -17.32 -14.28 -2.43
N ALA A 47 -16.68 -13.13 -2.66
CA ALA A 47 -16.17 -12.31 -1.57
C ALA A 47 -17.29 -11.70 -0.69
N ILE A 48 -18.45 -11.34 -1.24
CA ILE A 48 -19.56 -10.81 -0.42
C ILE A 48 -20.22 -11.90 0.42
N GLU A 49 -20.36 -13.12 -0.12
CA GLU A 49 -20.89 -14.25 0.65
C GLU A 49 -19.97 -14.64 1.79
N GLU A 50 -18.64 -14.63 1.59
CA GLU A 50 -17.69 -14.84 2.68
C GLU A 50 -17.79 -13.76 3.76
N LEU A 51 -17.89 -12.48 3.36
CA LEU A 51 -18.08 -11.37 4.30
C LEU A 51 -19.40 -11.47 5.07
N LYS A 52 -20.47 -11.96 4.44
CA LYS A 52 -21.75 -12.25 5.12
C LYS A 52 -21.59 -13.39 6.12
N ARG A 53 -20.91 -14.47 5.74
CA ARG A 53 -20.68 -15.65 6.59
C ARG A 53 -19.93 -15.29 7.88
N VAL A 54 -18.93 -14.42 7.81
CA VAL A 54 -18.16 -13.95 8.99
C VAL A 54 -18.80 -12.77 9.71
N GLY A 55 -19.97 -12.29 9.24
CA GLY A 55 -20.71 -11.20 9.86
C GLY A 55 -20.19 -9.79 9.58
N ALA A 56 -19.23 -9.63 8.67
CA ALA A 56 -18.65 -8.33 8.31
C ALA A 56 -19.54 -7.52 7.33
N ALA A 57 -20.45 -8.19 6.61
CA ALA A 57 -21.44 -7.58 5.74
C ALA A 57 -22.83 -8.18 5.98
N ARG A 58 -23.88 -7.44 5.60
CA ARG A 58 -25.27 -7.86 5.71
C ARG A 58 -26.00 -7.58 4.40
N GLU A 59 -26.85 -8.51 4.02
CA GLU A 59 -27.82 -8.30 2.95
C GLU A 59 -28.99 -7.47 3.50
N VAL A 60 -29.46 -6.51 2.71
CA VAL A 60 -30.61 -5.68 3.03
C VAL A 60 -31.76 -6.13 2.15
N GLN A 61 -32.74 -6.82 2.75
CA GLN A 61 -34.01 -7.08 2.10
C GLN A 61 -34.80 -5.77 2.03
N GLY A 62 -34.97 -5.25 0.82
CA GLY A 62 -35.74 -4.05 0.54
C GLY A 62 -36.86 -4.32 -0.47
N SER A 63 -37.74 -3.34 -0.66
CA SER A 63 -38.88 -3.39 -1.61
C SER A 63 -38.47 -3.39 -3.10
N GLY A 64 -37.16 -3.23 -3.39
CA GLY A 64 -36.64 -3.21 -4.75
C GLY A 64 -36.30 -4.60 -5.30
N ARG A 65 -36.20 -4.72 -6.63
CA ARG A 65 -35.85 -5.98 -7.31
C ARG A 65 -34.40 -6.43 -7.12
N ALA A 66 -33.48 -5.52 -6.77
CA ALA A 66 -32.06 -5.80 -6.68
C ALA A 66 -31.62 -6.00 -5.23
N THR A 67 -30.88 -7.08 -4.97
CA THR A 67 -30.21 -7.34 -3.69
C THR A 67 -29.21 -6.22 -3.39
N LYS A 68 -29.23 -5.73 -2.15
CA LYS A 68 -28.32 -4.68 -1.67
C LYS A 68 -27.53 -5.15 -0.46
N TYR A 69 -26.32 -4.64 -0.32
CA TYR A 69 -25.37 -5.04 0.71
C TYR A 69 -24.92 -3.83 1.54
N ARG A 70 -24.87 -4.02 2.85
CA ARG A 70 -24.32 -3.06 3.81
C ARG A 70 -23.17 -3.69 4.60
N HIS A 71 -22.28 -2.86 5.14
CA HIS A 71 -21.21 -3.32 6.03
C HIS A 71 -21.72 -3.41 7.47
N ALA A 72 -21.07 -4.25 8.25
CA ALA A 72 -21.16 -4.29 9.71
C ALA A 72 -19.81 -3.92 10.36
N ALA A 73 -18.91 -3.24 9.61
CA ALA A 73 -17.54 -2.95 10.02
C ALA A 73 -17.37 -2.37 11.44
N TYR A 74 -18.27 -1.52 11.92
CA TYR A 74 -18.22 -0.99 13.29
C TYR A 74 -18.33 -2.08 14.34
N GLU A 75 -19.32 -2.96 14.20
CA GLU A 75 -19.57 -4.07 15.10
C GLU A 75 -18.51 -5.17 14.91
N TRP A 76 -18.09 -5.39 13.67
CA TRP A 76 -17.15 -6.45 13.32
C TRP A 76 -15.71 -6.17 13.78
N PHE A 77 -15.26 -4.92 13.66
CA PHE A 77 -13.96 -4.49 14.18
C PHE A 77 -14.02 -4.05 15.64
N ASP A 78 -15.21 -3.84 16.20
CA ASP A 78 -15.41 -3.11 17.46
C ASP A 78 -14.70 -1.75 17.41
N VAL A 79 -15.02 -0.90 16.43
CA VAL A 79 -14.38 0.43 16.27
C VAL A 79 -15.41 1.53 16.06
N ASP A 80 -14.99 2.75 16.33
CA ASP A 80 -15.75 3.97 16.08
C ASP A 80 -15.59 4.47 14.62
N SER A 81 -16.18 5.63 14.31
CA SER A 81 -16.09 6.23 12.98
C SER A 81 -14.66 6.53 12.49
N PRO A 82 -13.77 7.14 13.29
CA PRO A 82 -12.39 7.35 12.87
C PRO A 82 -11.63 6.02 12.68
N GLY A 83 -11.79 5.05 13.59
CA GLY A 83 -11.14 3.76 13.47
C GLY A 83 -11.54 3.01 12.19
N ALA A 84 -12.84 3.00 11.86
CA ALA A 84 -13.33 2.40 10.62
C ALA A 84 -12.79 3.11 9.36
N ALA A 85 -12.60 4.43 9.40
CA ALA A 85 -12.03 5.18 8.28
C ALA A 85 -10.56 4.82 8.04
N VAL A 86 -9.75 4.74 9.11
CA VAL A 86 -8.34 4.33 9.02
C VAL A 86 -8.23 2.88 8.53
N MET A 87 -9.01 1.96 9.10
CA MET A 87 -9.05 0.56 8.66
C MET A 87 -9.43 0.45 7.18
N THR A 88 -10.43 1.21 6.74
CA THR A 88 -10.87 1.22 5.34
C THR A 88 -9.76 1.72 4.41
N GLU A 89 -9.03 2.76 4.79
CA GLU A 89 -7.95 3.29 3.96
C GLU A 89 -6.81 2.28 3.81
N LEU A 90 -6.45 1.58 4.89
CA LEU A 90 -5.45 0.51 4.84
C LEU A 90 -5.93 -0.70 4.03
N LEU A 91 -7.21 -1.09 4.13
CA LEU A 91 -7.76 -2.20 3.35
C LEU A 91 -7.79 -1.92 1.84
N LEU A 92 -7.90 -0.64 1.44
CA LEU A 92 -8.01 -0.26 0.04
C LEU A 92 -6.67 0.04 -0.63
N ARG A 93 -5.64 0.39 0.14
CA ARG A 93 -4.33 0.82 -0.39
C ARG A 93 -3.11 0.20 0.27
N GLY A 94 -3.31 -0.67 1.25
CA GLY A 94 -2.24 -1.34 1.98
C GLY A 94 -1.43 -0.40 2.89
N PRO A 95 -0.15 -0.74 3.14
CA PRO A 95 0.74 -0.05 4.06
C PRO A 95 0.92 1.43 3.75
N GLN A 96 0.72 2.28 4.76
CA GLN A 96 0.78 3.74 4.59
C GLN A 96 1.42 4.43 5.80
N THR A 97 2.02 5.58 5.56
CA THR A 97 2.52 6.45 6.64
C THR A 97 1.39 7.17 7.35
N LEU A 98 1.64 7.65 8.57
CA LEU A 98 0.65 8.41 9.35
C LEU A 98 0.09 9.62 8.59
N GLY A 99 0.96 10.35 7.86
CA GLY A 99 0.54 11.52 7.08
C GLY A 99 -0.33 11.16 5.87
N GLU A 100 -0.06 10.02 5.22
CA GLU A 100 -0.92 9.51 4.15
C GLU A 100 -2.27 9.05 4.69
N ILE A 101 -2.28 8.33 5.82
CA ILE A 101 -3.51 7.88 6.50
C ILE A 101 -4.37 9.10 6.82
N ARG A 102 -3.82 10.11 7.50
CA ARG A 102 -4.55 11.36 7.81
C ARG A 102 -5.19 11.95 6.57
N THR A 103 -4.40 12.18 5.54
CA THR A 103 -4.85 12.89 4.32
C THR A 103 -5.91 12.09 3.57
N ARG A 104 -5.70 10.78 3.40
CA ARG A 104 -6.56 9.95 2.55
C ARG A 104 -7.81 9.48 3.28
N ALA A 105 -7.72 9.12 4.56
CA ALA A 105 -8.88 8.73 5.38
C ALA A 105 -9.81 9.92 5.71
N SER A 106 -9.30 11.15 5.62
CA SER A 106 -10.09 12.38 5.84
C SER A 106 -11.33 12.51 4.95
N ARG A 107 -11.37 11.80 3.80
CA ARG A 107 -12.58 11.76 2.95
C ARG A 107 -13.75 11.00 3.58
N MET A 108 -13.48 10.10 4.53
CA MET A 108 -14.49 9.30 5.24
C MET A 108 -14.77 9.82 6.64
N TYR A 109 -13.75 10.37 7.31
CA TYR A 109 -13.87 10.99 8.62
C TYR A 109 -12.78 12.05 8.80
N ALA A 110 -13.13 13.27 9.17
CA ALA A 110 -12.18 14.37 9.29
C ALA A 110 -11.19 14.12 10.45
N LEU A 111 -9.91 13.93 10.11
CA LEU A 111 -8.81 13.78 11.06
C LEU A 111 -8.07 15.12 11.19
N GLU A 112 -8.34 15.84 12.27
CA GLU A 112 -7.94 17.25 12.45
C GLU A 112 -6.43 17.44 12.27
N ASP A 113 -5.62 16.67 13.00
CA ASP A 113 -4.18 16.75 12.98
C ASP A 113 -3.50 15.36 13.03
N LEU A 114 -2.17 15.36 12.96
CA LEU A 114 -1.37 14.13 13.03
C LEU A 114 -1.45 13.47 14.40
N LYS A 115 -1.69 14.23 15.48
CA LYS A 115 -1.77 13.71 16.83
C LYS A 115 -3.05 12.90 17.02
N ALA A 116 -4.21 13.47 16.65
CA ALA A 116 -5.48 12.77 16.62
C ALA A 116 -5.44 11.53 15.72
N THR A 117 -4.72 11.60 14.60
CA THR A 117 -4.51 10.42 13.73
C THR A 117 -3.68 9.35 14.44
N GLN A 118 -2.62 9.74 15.15
CA GLN A 118 -1.79 8.82 15.93
C GLN A 118 -2.60 8.15 17.05
N ASP A 119 -3.41 8.91 17.79
CA ASP A 119 -4.25 8.38 18.86
C ASP A 119 -5.23 7.30 18.36
N VAL A 120 -5.80 7.51 17.16
CA VAL A 120 -6.66 6.51 16.49
C VAL A 120 -5.86 5.28 16.07
N VAL A 121 -4.68 5.47 15.48
CA VAL A 121 -3.80 4.36 15.09
C VAL A 121 -3.35 3.54 16.30
N ASP A 122 -2.98 4.19 17.39
CA ASP A 122 -2.57 3.55 18.65
C ASP A 122 -3.71 2.74 19.26
N SER A 123 -4.94 3.26 19.22
CA SER A 123 -6.15 2.53 19.62
C SER A 123 -6.36 1.26 18.77
N LEU A 124 -6.16 1.36 17.45
CA LEU A 124 -6.28 0.22 16.54
C LEU A 124 -5.14 -0.82 16.70
N ILE A 125 -3.93 -0.37 17.05
CA ILE A 125 -2.82 -1.25 17.43
C ILE A 125 -3.14 -1.98 18.73
N ALA A 126 -3.67 -1.27 19.74
CA ALA A 126 -4.08 -1.87 21.01
C ALA A 126 -5.19 -2.93 20.86
N LYS A 127 -6.03 -2.79 19.82
CA LYS A 127 -7.06 -3.78 19.44
C LYS A 127 -6.56 -4.91 18.53
N ASP A 128 -5.26 -4.95 18.23
CA ASP A 128 -4.65 -5.92 17.34
C ASP A 128 -5.23 -5.92 15.90
N LEU A 129 -5.66 -4.75 15.42
CA LEU A 129 -6.20 -4.58 14.07
C LEU A 129 -5.14 -4.05 13.08
N ILE A 130 -4.19 -3.28 13.59
CA ILE A 130 -3.10 -2.65 12.84
C ILE A 130 -1.77 -3.01 13.48
N GLU A 131 -0.73 -3.10 12.68
CA GLU A 131 0.65 -3.24 13.13
C GLU A 131 1.59 -2.23 12.45
N PRO A 132 2.59 -1.70 13.17
CA PRO A 132 3.68 -0.95 12.56
C PRO A 132 4.60 -1.91 11.80
N LEU A 133 4.97 -1.54 10.57
CA LEU A 133 5.85 -2.36 9.72
C LEU A 133 7.31 -1.91 9.75
N SER A 134 7.59 -0.78 10.39
CA SER A 134 8.93 -0.23 10.51
C SER A 134 9.16 0.35 11.91
N PRO A 135 10.43 0.52 12.32
CA PRO A 135 10.75 1.13 13.60
C PRO A 135 10.12 2.52 13.79
N PRO A 136 9.86 2.93 15.04
CA PRO A 136 9.39 4.28 15.34
C PRO A 136 10.33 5.33 14.76
N GLY A 137 9.79 6.28 14.01
CA GLY A 137 10.60 7.32 13.38
C GLY A 137 9.92 7.96 12.16
N ARG A 138 10.68 8.82 11.49
CA ARG A 138 10.19 9.50 10.28
C ARG A 138 9.95 8.48 9.18
N GLY A 139 8.73 8.48 8.64
CA GLY A 139 8.35 7.55 7.56
C GLY A 139 7.84 6.20 8.05
N GLN A 140 7.50 6.07 9.34
CA GLN A 140 6.90 4.84 9.85
C GLN A 140 5.61 4.50 9.10
N THR A 141 5.49 3.25 8.66
CA THR A 141 4.32 2.73 7.96
C THR A 141 3.52 1.76 8.82
N PHE A 142 2.22 1.74 8.60
CA PHE A 142 1.25 0.92 9.31
C PHE A 142 0.44 0.09 8.32
N ALA A 143 0.11 -1.13 8.70
CA ALA A 143 -0.68 -2.07 7.92
C ALA A 143 -1.76 -2.74 8.77
N HIS A 144 -2.85 -3.18 8.14
CA HIS A 144 -3.85 -3.98 8.84
C HIS A 144 -3.37 -5.43 9.03
N LYS A 145 -3.88 -6.13 10.05
CA LYS A 145 -3.49 -7.52 10.35
C LYS A 145 -4.34 -8.59 9.63
N LEU A 146 -5.29 -8.18 8.80
CA LEU A 146 -6.27 -9.07 8.14
C LEU A 146 -5.76 -9.71 6.84
N TYR A 147 -4.47 -9.62 6.54
CA TYR A 147 -3.90 -10.26 5.36
C TYR A 147 -4.03 -11.78 5.45
N PRO A 148 -4.50 -12.47 4.40
CA PRO A 148 -4.31 -13.91 4.26
C PRO A 148 -2.83 -14.28 4.39
N PRO A 149 -2.50 -15.51 4.84
CA PRO A 149 -1.11 -15.93 5.02
C PRO A 149 -0.23 -15.73 3.77
N GLU A 150 -0.78 -15.96 2.59
CA GLU A 150 -0.09 -15.76 1.32
C GLU A 150 0.24 -14.29 1.07
N GLU A 151 -0.74 -13.39 1.20
CA GLU A 151 -0.52 -11.93 1.05
C GLU A 151 0.44 -11.37 2.09
N ARG A 152 0.42 -11.93 3.31
CA ARG A 152 1.34 -11.55 4.37
C ARG A 152 2.79 -11.82 3.98
N GLN A 153 3.07 -12.98 3.38
CA GLN A 153 4.41 -13.32 2.89
C GLN A 153 4.87 -12.35 1.80
N TYR A 154 3.99 -11.97 0.88
CA TYR A 154 4.31 -10.97 -0.16
C TYR A 154 4.62 -9.60 0.44
N LEU A 155 3.87 -9.18 1.47
CA LEU A 155 4.13 -7.94 2.18
C LEU A 155 5.50 -7.96 2.88
N GLU A 156 5.82 -9.03 3.61
CA GLU A 156 7.10 -9.22 4.29
C GLU A 156 8.27 -9.20 3.30
N ALA A 157 8.18 -9.95 2.20
CA ALA A 157 9.20 -9.94 1.15
C ALA A 157 9.39 -8.56 0.50
N ARG A 158 8.31 -7.78 0.38
CA ARG A 158 8.37 -6.40 -0.14
C ARG A 158 9.04 -5.45 0.85
N LEU A 159 8.77 -5.61 2.14
CA LEU A 159 9.41 -4.83 3.21
C LEU A 159 10.91 -5.14 3.31
N GLU A 160 11.29 -6.42 3.22
CA GLU A 160 12.69 -6.84 3.23
C GLU A 160 13.46 -6.23 2.05
N LYS A 161 12.87 -6.24 0.85
CA LYS A 161 13.45 -5.55 -0.32
C LYS A 161 13.59 -4.04 -0.11
N GLN A 162 12.61 -3.39 0.51
CA GLN A 162 12.68 -1.96 0.83
C GLN A 162 13.75 -1.65 1.88
N ALA A 163 13.88 -2.49 2.91
CA ALA A 163 14.92 -2.37 3.93
C ALA A 163 16.32 -2.52 3.31
N ALA A 164 16.54 -3.56 2.49
CA ALA A 164 17.81 -3.77 1.80
C ALA A 164 18.19 -2.60 0.85
N SER A 165 17.19 -2.01 0.17
CA SER A 165 17.40 -0.83 -0.69
C SER A 165 17.75 0.43 0.12
N SER A 166 17.14 0.57 1.31
CA SER A 166 17.41 1.68 2.22
C SER A 166 18.80 1.56 2.87
N GLU A 167 19.24 0.36 3.21
CA GLU A 167 20.59 0.10 3.76
C GLU A 167 21.70 0.33 2.73
N ALA A 168 21.46 -0.03 1.46
CA ALA A 168 22.36 0.32 0.36
C ALA A 168 22.48 1.85 0.16
N SER A 169 21.44 2.60 0.55
CA SER A 169 21.39 4.07 0.47
C SER A 169 21.91 4.77 1.73
N SER A 170 21.95 4.09 2.87
CA SER A 170 22.40 4.62 4.17
C SER A 170 23.84 4.27 4.52
N SER A 171 24.59 3.68 3.59
CA SER A 171 26.06 3.66 3.69
C SER A 171 26.54 5.12 3.79
N PRO A 172 27.28 5.52 4.82
CA PRO A 172 27.76 6.89 4.93
C PRO A 172 28.75 7.13 3.80
N SER A 173 28.28 7.75 2.72
CA SER A 173 29.15 8.29 1.71
C SER A 173 29.96 9.41 2.39
N PRO A 174 31.30 9.30 2.53
CA PRO A 174 32.07 10.41 3.03
C PRO A 174 31.90 11.53 2.01
N ALA A 175 31.40 12.68 2.45
CA ALA A 175 31.02 13.83 1.62
C ALA A 175 32.22 14.55 0.94
N LYS A 176 33.22 13.80 0.48
CA LYS A 176 34.37 14.23 -0.32
C LYS A 176 34.65 13.33 -1.53
N SER A 177 33.84 12.30 -1.79
CA SER A 177 34.16 11.24 -2.76
C SER A 177 33.69 11.49 -4.21
N SER A 178 32.84 12.50 -4.47
CA SER A 178 32.31 12.72 -5.82
C SER A 178 33.41 13.12 -6.82
N ASN A 179 34.43 13.86 -6.38
CA ASN A 179 35.56 14.22 -7.25
C ASN A 179 36.51 13.03 -7.43
N THR A 180 36.83 12.30 -6.35
CA THR A 180 37.75 11.14 -6.44
C THR A 180 37.19 9.99 -7.29
N ALA A 181 35.87 9.78 -7.30
CA ALA A 181 35.24 8.74 -8.12
C ALA A 181 35.28 9.09 -9.61
N VAL A 182 35.10 10.37 -9.95
CA VAL A 182 35.23 10.88 -11.33
C VAL A 182 36.69 10.83 -11.77
N ASP A 183 37.63 11.24 -10.91
CA ASP A 183 39.06 11.19 -11.19
C ASP A 183 39.55 9.75 -11.40
N ALA A 184 39.05 8.79 -10.61
CA ALA A 184 39.36 7.37 -10.77
C ALA A 184 38.78 6.78 -12.06
N LEU A 185 37.61 7.26 -12.51
CA LEU A 185 37.04 6.86 -13.80
C LEU A 185 37.86 7.39 -14.98
N ILE A 186 38.32 8.65 -14.89
CA ILE A 186 39.15 9.29 -15.91
C ILE A 186 40.49 8.55 -16.04
N ALA A 187 41.18 8.29 -14.94
CA ALA A 187 42.44 7.54 -14.95
C ALA A 187 42.28 6.11 -15.53
N ARG A 188 41.12 5.48 -15.30
CA ARG A 188 40.83 4.16 -15.86
C ARG A 188 40.54 4.21 -17.36
N LEU A 189 39.90 5.27 -17.84
CA LEU A 189 39.70 5.51 -19.28
C LEU A 189 41.04 5.73 -20.00
N GLU A 190 41.93 6.52 -19.41
CA GLU A 190 43.27 6.76 -19.97
C GLU A 190 44.08 5.45 -20.09
N SER A 191 44.10 4.64 -19.02
CA SER A 191 44.79 3.34 -19.03
C SER A 191 44.19 2.34 -20.03
N VAL A 192 42.87 2.39 -20.25
CA VAL A 192 42.21 1.54 -21.26
C VAL A 192 42.57 2.00 -22.67
N ASN A 193 42.61 3.31 -22.92
CA ASN A 193 43.00 3.85 -24.23
C ASN A 193 44.45 3.51 -24.56
N GLU A 194 45.39 3.68 -23.62
CA GLU A 194 46.79 3.28 -23.86
C GLU A 194 46.95 1.79 -24.18
N ARG A 195 46.13 0.94 -23.56
CA ARG A 195 46.10 -0.50 -23.86
C ARG A 195 45.54 -0.79 -25.25
N ILE A 196 44.52 -0.05 -25.67
CA ILE A 196 43.97 -0.16 -27.03
C ILE A 196 45.05 0.24 -28.04
N ASP A 197 45.72 1.38 -27.85
CA ASP A 197 46.79 1.85 -28.74
C ASP A 197 47.96 0.85 -28.83
N GLN A 198 48.34 0.23 -27.71
CA GLN A 198 49.38 -0.80 -27.68
C GLN A 198 48.95 -2.10 -28.38
N LEU A 199 47.68 -2.46 -28.29
CA LEU A 199 47.14 -3.63 -28.97
C LEU A 199 47.00 -3.39 -30.47
N GLU A 200 46.55 -2.20 -30.89
CA GLU A 200 46.48 -1.80 -32.29
C GLU A 200 47.87 -1.85 -32.95
N LYS A 201 48.91 -1.30 -32.31
CA LYS A 201 50.29 -1.40 -32.82
C LYS A 201 50.79 -2.84 -32.94
N ARG A 202 50.46 -3.71 -31.98
CA ARG A 202 50.86 -5.13 -32.04
C ARG A 202 50.12 -5.90 -33.13
N ILE A 203 48.88 -5.52 -33.43
CA ILE A 203 48.13 -6.10 -34.55
C ILE A 203 48.75 -5.63 -35.88
N GLU A 204 49.07 -4.33 -36.01
CA GLU A 204 49.72 -3.78 -37.19
C GLU A 204 51.11 -4.41 -37.46
N GLU A 205 51.89 -4.68 -36.42
CA GLU A 205 53.17 -5.40 -36.52
C GLU A 205 53.03 -6.89 -36.90
N LEU A 206 51.90 -7.53 -36.57
CA LEU A 206 51.63 -8.94 -36.89
C LEU A 206 50.96 -9.13 -38.26
N GLU A 207 50.32 -8.09 -38.79
CA GLU A 207 49.69 -8.06 -40.12
C GLU A 207 50.64 -7.58 -41.23
N SER A 208 51.83 -7.07 -40.87
CA SER A 208 52.97 -6.75 -41.76
C SER A 208 53.89 -7.95 -42.03
#